data_AF-A0A929CDC9-F1
#
_entry.id   AF-A0A929CDC9-F1
#
_cell.length_a   1.000
_cell.length_b   1.000
_cell.length_c   1.000
_cell.angle_alpha   90.00
_cell.angle_beta   90.00
_cell.angle_gamma   90.00
#
_symmetry.space_group_name_H-M   'P 1'
#
loop_
_entity.id
_entity.type
_entity.pdbx_description
1 polymer ?
#
loop_
_entity_poly.entity_id
_entity_poly.type
_entity_poly.pdbx_seq_one_letter_code
_entity_poly.pdbx_strand_id
1 'polypeptide(L)' 'MKRKKVRYSEIRIRLSYKQKRSLINYCTARKTTPNKLIKKMIRPYISSYSIEVPEEYYITENQLDLFNDNGEEKEDYPGE' A
#
# COMPACT_ATOMS: atom_id res chain seq x y z
N MET A 1 8.46 -16.97 -31.22
CA MET A 1 8.50 -15.99 -30.11
C MET A 1 9.20 -16.62 -28.89
N LYS A 2 10.30 -16.04 -28.40
CA LYS A 2 10.93 -16.47 -27.13
C LYS A 2 10.10 -15.94 -25.95
N ARG A 3 9.59 -16.80 -25.07
CA ARG A 3 8.87 -16.37 -23.85
C ARG A 3 9.85 -15.64 -22.93
N LYS A 4 9.47 -14.42 -22.47
CA LYS A 4 10.23 -13.71 -21.44
C LYS A 4 10.26 -14.56 -20.17
N LYS A 5 11.45 -14.69 -19.55
CA LYS A 5 11.59 -15.37 -18.26
C LYS A 5 10.86 -14.56 -17.20
N VAL A 6 9.91 -15.19 -16.50
CA VAL A 6 9.26 -14.58 -15.33
C VAL A 6 10.26 -14.62 -14.18
N ARG A 7 10.57 -13.45 -13.60
CA ARG A 7 11.34 -13.34 -12.37
C ARG A 7 10.38 -13.47 -11.19
N TYR A 8 10.72 -14.34 -10.24
CA TYR A 8 9.95 -14.54 -9.02
C TYR A 8 10.77 -14.02 -7.83
N SER A 9 10.10 -13.40 -6.87
CA SER A 9 10.66 -13.00 -5.58
C SER A 9 9.99 -13.79 -4.45
N GLU A 10 10.73 -14.04 -3.38
CA GLU A 10 10.26 -14.76 -2.19
C GLU A 10 10.01 -13.78 -1.04
N ILE A 11 8.88 -13.92 -0.34
CA ILE A 11 8.58 -13.22 0.90
C ILE A 11 8.42 -14.25 2.01
N ARG A 12 9.16 -14.10 3.12
CA ARG A 12 9.09 -15.00 4.28
C ARG A 12 8.30 -14.35 5.41
N ILE A 13 7.20 -15.00 5.81
CA ILE A 13 6.36 -14.56 6.93
C ILE A 13 6.56 -15.55 8.08
N ARG A 14 7.01 -15.06 9.22
CA ARG A 14 7.12 -15.87 10.44
C ARG A 14 5.78 -15.91 11.15
N LEU A 15 5.33 -17.11 11.50
CA LEU A 15 4.11 -17.35 12.27
C LEU A 15 4.46 -18.05 13.57
N SER A 16 3.75 -17.71 14.65
CA SER A 16 3.75 -18.55 15.84
C SER A 16 3.20 -19.94 15.53
N TYR A 17 3.53 -20.91 16.37
CA TYR A 17 3.05 -22.28 16.22
C TYR A 17 1.50 -22.35 16.14
N LYS A 18 0.80 -21.61 17.02
CA LYS A 18 -0.66 -21.58 17.05
C LYS A 18 -1.25 -20.97 15.77
N GLN A 19 -0.66 -19.89 15.25
CA GLN A 19 -1.10 -19.26 14.00
C GLN A 19 -0.91 -20.20 12.80
N LYS A 20 0.24 -20.87 12.70
CA LYS A 20 0.50 -21.84 11.63
C LYS A 20 -0.49 -23.00 11.69
N ARG A 21 -0.75 -23.55 12.88
CA ARG A 21 -1.73 -24.64 13.06
C ARG A 21 -3.13 -24.22 12.66
N SER A 22 -3.56 -23.03 13.08
CA SER A 22 -4.86 -22.46 12.70
C SER A 22 -5.00 -22.29 11.18
N LEU A 23 -3.97 -21.71 10.52
CA LEU A 23 -3.94 -21.52 9.07
C LEU A 23 -4.06 -22.85 8.31
N ILE A 24 -3.35 -23.88 8.75
CA ILE A 24 -3.41 -25.21 8.13
C ILE A 24 -4.81 -25.80 8.28
N ASN A 25 -5.38 -25.79 9.48
CA ASN A 25 -6.72 -26.33 9.73
C ASN A 25 -7.79 -25.64 8.85
N TYR A 26 -7.73 -24.31 8.74
CA TYR A 26 -8.62 -23.56 7.85
C TYR A 26 -8.44 -23.97 6.39
N CYS A 27 -7.19 -24.09 5.92
CA CYS A 27 -6.89 -24.48 4.56
C CYS A 27 -7.43 -25.88 4.22
N THR A 28 -7.27 -26.84 5.15
CA THR A 28 -7.80 -28.20 5.03
C THR A 28 -9.33 -28.19 4.95
N ALA A 29 -10.02 -27.48 5.85
CA ALA A 29 -11.48 -27.42 5.89
C ALA A 29 -12.08 -26.81 4.60
N ARG A 30 -11.37 -25.87 3.98
CA ARG A 30 -11.81 -25.16 2.77
C ARG A 30 -11.21 -25.72 1.48
N LYS A 31 -10.47 -26.83 1.52
CA LYS A 31 -9.78 -27.45 0.36
C LYS A 31 -8.95 -26.44 -0.43
N THR A 32 -8.17 -25.62 0.28
CA THR A 32 -7.26 -24.61 -0.30
C THR A 32 -5.86 -24.78 0.25
N THR A 33 -4.89 -24.03 -0.29
CA THR A 33 -3.52 -23.97 0.23
C THR A 33 -3.24 -22.63 0.89
N PRO A 34 -2.31 -22.55 1.85
CA PRO A 34 -1.88 -21.29 2.44
C PRO A 34 -1.47 -20.27 1.37
N ASN A 35 -0.70 -20.70 0.37
CA ASN A 35 -0.27 -19.82 -0.73
C ASN A 35 -1.45 -19.27 -1.54
N LYS A 36 -2.44 -20.11 -1.87
CA LYS A 36 -3.62 -19.68 -2.62
C LYS A 36 -4.47 -18.70 -1.80
N LEU A 37 -4.62 -18.97 -0.51
CA LEU A 37 -5.34 -18.09 0.41
C LEU A 37 -4.63 -16.73 0.53
N ILE A 38 -3.35 -16.73 0.87
CA ILE A 38 -2.56 -15.51 1.04
C ILE A 38 -2.56 -14.70 -0.25
N LYS A 39 -2.27 -15.32 -1.41
CA LYS A 39 -2.33 -14.64 -2.71
C LYS A 39 -3.70 -14.05 -3.01
N LYS A 40 -4.79 -14.72 -2.63
CA LYS A 40 -6.15 -14.19 -2.79
C LYS A 40 -6.36 -12.95 -1.92
N MET A 41 -5.93 -12.99 -0.67
CA MET A 41 -6.08 -11.87 0.26
C MET A 41 -5.23 -10.67 -0.13
N ILE A 42 -4.01 -10.89 -0.62
CA ILE A 42 -3.12 -9.78 -1.01
C ILE A 42 -3.31 -9.33 -2.46
N ARG A 43 -4.17 -9.99 -3.24
CA ARG A 43 -4.37 -9.71 -4.67
C ARG A 43 -4.63 -8.22 -4.96
N PRO A 44 -5.48 -7.50 -4.21
CA PRO A 44 -5.70 -6.07 -4.45
C PRO A 44 -4.42 -5.24 -4.35
N TYR A 45 -3.52 -5.60 -3.42
CA TYR A 45 -2.27 -4.87 -3.17
C TYR A 45 -1.13 -5.20 -4.12
N ILE A 46 -1.24 -6.27 -4.91
CA ILE A 46 -0.17 -6.70 -5.85
C ILE A 46 -0.60 -6.63 -7.33
N SER A 47 -1.86 -6.29 -7.61
CA SER A 47 -2.38 -6.26 -9.00
C SER A 47 -2.43 -4.86 -9.60
N SER A 48 -2.53 -3.81 -8.78
CA SER A 48 -2.77 -2.44 -9.27
C SER A 48 -1.58 -1.48 -9.10
N TYR A 49 -0.54 -1.89 -8.38
CA TYR A 49 0.59 -1.02 -8.01
C TYR A 49 1.87 -1.29 -8.81
N SER A 50 1.80 -2.06 -9.90
CA SER A 50 2.99 -2.49 -10.64
C SER A 50 3.52 -1.48 -11.67
N ILE A 51 2.74 -0.44 -11.98
CA ILE A 51 3.08 0.54 -13.02
C ILE A 51 3.30 1.89 -12.35
N GLU A 52 2.29 2.44 -11.67
CA GLU A 52 2.35 3.66 -10.87
C GLU A 52 1.45 3.49 -9.64
N VAL A 53 1.85 4.02 -8.48
CA VAL A 53 0.94 4.18 -7.35
C VAL A 53 0.00 5.33 -7.72
N PRO A 54 -1.33 5.23 -7.56
CA PRO A 54 -2.22 6.35 -7.85
C PRO A 54 -1.82 7.59 -7.03
N GLU A 55 -1.80 8.77 -7.67
CA GLU A 55 -1.44 10.06 -7.05
C GLU A 55 -2.24 10.36 -5.76
N GLU A 56 -3.44 9.81 -5.64
CA GLU A 56 -4.32 9.89 -4.46
C GLU A 56 -3.69 9.34 -3.16
N TYR A 57 -2.70 8.44 -3.26
CA TYR A 57 -1.96 7.91 -2.10
C TYR A 57 -0.66 8.67 -1.80
N TYR A 58 -0.29 9.65 -2.64
CA TYR A 58 0.86 10.53 -2.43
C TYR A 58 0.50 11.80 -1.65
N ILE A 59 -0.63 11.82 -0.92
CA ILE A 59 -0.93 12.89 0.05
C ILE A 59 0.13 12.79 1.16
N THR A 60 1.25 13.47 0.93
CA THR A 60 2.32 13.68 1.90
C THR A 60 1.83 14.64 2.96
N GLU A 61 2.21 14.40 4.22
CA GLU A 61 1.78 15.13 5.42
C GLU A 61 2.13 16.64 5.45
N ASN A 62 2.64 17.21 4.35
CA ASN A 62 3.13 18.60 4.27
C ASN A 62 2.25 19.54 3.42
N GLN A 63 1.03 19.14 3.03
CA GLN A 63 0.14 20.02 2.24
C GLN A 63 -0.48 21.20 3.02
N LEU A 64 -0.14 21.40 4.30
CA LEU A 64 -0.59 22.55 5.08
C LEU A 64 0.41 23.72 5.13
N ASP A 65 1.58 23.62 4.48
CA ASP A 65 2.57 24.71 4.47
C ASP A 65 2.27 25.82 3.44
N LEU A 66 1.15 25.74 2.71
CA LEU A 66 0.74 26.81 1.78
C LEU A 66 0.23 28.09 2.46
N PHE A 67 0.09 28.08 3.80
CA PHE A 67 -0.37 29.24 4.58
C PHE A 67 0.64 29.74 5.61
N ASN A 68 1.92 29.36 5.51
CA ASN A 68 2.96 30.04 6.27
C ASN A 68 3.33 31.34 5.55
N ASP A 69 2.50 32.34 5.83
CA ASP A 69 2.64 33.78 5.64
C ASP A 69 4.08 34.26 5.41
N ASN A 70 4.39 34.63 4.17
CA ASN A 70 5.45 35.58 3.84
C ASN A 70 5.11 36.26 2.52
N GLY A 71 4.35 37.36 2.57
CA GLY A 71 4.07 38.17 1.38
C GLY A 71 3.00 39.24 1.57
N GLU A 72 3.26 40.20 2.46
CA GLU A 72 2.75 41.58 2.49
C GLU A 72 1.59 41.97 1.56
N GLU A 73 0.43 42.28 2.13
CA GLU A 73 -0.40 43.40 1.68
C GLU A 73 -0.54 44.39 2.85
N LYS A 74 0.18 45.52 2.76
CA LYS A 74 -0.02 46.68 3.63
C LYS A 74 -1.31 47.37 3.17
N GLU A 75 -2.36 47.30 3.99
CA GLU A 75 -3.49 48.24 3.86
C GLU A 75 -3.08 49.59 4.45
N ASP A 76 -2.87 50.56 3.56
CA ASP A 76 -2.65 51.97 3.87
C ASP A 76 -4.00 52.58 4.33
N TYR A 77 -4.18 52.82 5.62
CA TYR A 77 -5.35 53.52 6.14
C TYR A 77 -5.14 55.03 5.99
N PRO A 78 -5.98 55.76 5.23
CA PRO A 78 -5.97 57.21 5.28
C PRO A 78 -6.55 57.64 6.64
N GLY A 79 -5.78 58.43 7.38
CA GLY A 79 -6.23 58.99 8.64
C GLY A 79 -7.35 60.00 8.46
N GLU A 80 -8.27 59.99 9.42
CA GLU A 80 -8.95 61.16 10.01
C GLU A 80 -9.46 60.77 11.41
#